data_AF-A0A3M8EV65-F1
#
_entry.id   AF-A0A3M8EV65-F1
#
_cell.length_a   1.000
_cell.length_b   1.000
_cell.length_c   1.000
_cell.angle_alpha   90.00
_cell.angle_beta   90.00
_cell.angle_gamma   90.00
#
_symmetry.space_group_name_H-M   'P 1'
#
loop_
_entity.id
_entity.type
_entity.pdbx_description
1 polymer ?
#
loop_
_entity_poly.entity_id
_entity_poly.type
_entity_poly.pdbx_seq_one_letter_code
_entity_poly.pdbx_strand_id
1 'polypeptide(L)' 'MDEPVLKFPFLSVARVHSFMADRPVSIVFGPDNMYWVVPEAIAGELQRRGFQFCS' A
#
# COMPACT_ATOMS: atom_id res chain seq x y z
N MET A 1 13.16 -0.99 12.04
CA MET A 1 12.26 0.17 12.04
C MET A 1 11.17 -0.16 11.05
N ASP A 2 9.96 -0.43 11.54
CA ASP A 2 8.81 -0.65 10.66
C ASP A 2 8.52 0.65 9.93
N GLU A 3 8.62 0.61 8.60
CA GLU A 3 8.26 1.75 7.77
C GLU A 3 6.76 2.05 7.89
N PRO A 4 6.35 3.32 7.98
CA PRO A 4 4.96 3.64 8.20
C PRO A 4 4.12 3.25 6.99
N VAL A 5 3.12 2.40 7.22
CA VAL A 5 2.05 2.12 6.26
C VAL A 5 1.10 3.32 6.26
N LEU A 6 1.01 4.01 5.12
CA LEU A 6 0.02 5.08 4.94
C LEU A 6 -1.32 4.47 4.53
N LYS A 7 -2.42 4.94 5.13
CA LYS A 7 -3.76 4.40 4.88
C LYS A 7 -4.70 5.48 4.41
N PHE A 8 -5.45 5.20 3.36
CA PHE A 8 -6.36 6.15 2.74
C PHE A 8 -7.73 5.52 2.46
N PRO A 9 -8.83 6.26 2.62
CA PRO A 9 -10.17 5.75 2.35
C PRO A 9 -10.48 5.64 0.85
N PHE A 10 -9.70 6.30 -0.01
CA PHE A 10 -9.93 6.34 -1.45
C PHE A 10 -8.67 5.96 -2.24
N LEU A 11 -8.83 5.13 -3.28
CA LEU A 11 -7.74 4.69 -4.14
C LEU A 11 -7.03 5.85 -4.84
N SER A 12 -7.78 6.88 -5.25
CA SER A 12 -7.22 8.07 -5.91
C SER A 12 -6.21 8.79 -5.03
N VAL A 13 -6.48 8.91 -3.73
CA VAL A 13 -5.57 9.52 -2.75
C VAL A 13 -4.33 8.65 -2.55
N ALA A 14 -4.53 7.33 -2.39
CA ALA A 14 -3.41 6.39 -2.28
C ALA A 14 -2.47 6.44 -3.50
N ARG A 15 -3.02 6.60 -4.72
CA ARG A 15 -2.23 6.77 -5.95
C ARG A 15 -1.42 8.06 -5.97
N VAL A 16 -2.01 9.18 -5.55
CA VAL A 16 -1.26 10.44 -5.44
C VAL A 16 -0.06 10.28 -4.51
N HIS A 17 -0.28 9.67 -3.33
CA HIS A 17 0.81 9.42 -2.39
C HIS A 17 1.84 8.42 -2.90
N SER A 18 1.43 7.38 -3.65
CA SER A 18 2.40 6.44 -4.25
C SER A 18 3.27 7.10 -5.31
N PHE A 19 2.73 8.03 -6.10
CA PHE A 19 3.52 8.80 -7.08
C PHE A 19 4.49 9.78 -6.43
N MET A 20 4.15 10.30 -5.24
CA MET A 20 5.01 11.22 -4.49
C MET A 20 6.04 10.50 -3.62
N ALA A 21 6.04 9.18 -3.56
CA ALA A 21 6.98 8.43 -2.75
C ALA A 21 8.39 8.46 -3.38
N ASP A 22 9.41 8.77 -2.58
CA ASP A 22 10.82 8.75 -3.00
C ASP A 22 11.38 7.32 -3.23
N ARG A 23 10.53 6.30 -3.12
CA ARG A 23 10.90 4.89 -3.21
C ARG A 23 9.77 4.07 -3.83
N PRO A 24 10.08 2.87 -4.37
CA PRO A 24 9.05 1.94 -4.84
C PRO A 24 8.08 1.55 -3.72
N VAL A 25 6.79 1.71 -4.00
CA VAL A 25 5.69 1.34 -3.11
C VAL A 25 4.60 0.64 -3.89
N SER A 26 3.78 -0.15 -3.20
CA SER A 26 2.59 -0.80 -3.73
C SER A 26 1.34 -0.34 -2.99
N ILE A 27 0.20 -0.38 -3.67
CA ILE A 27 -1.10 -0.11 -3.07
C ILE A 27 -1.82 -1.43 -2.82
N VAL A 28 -2.24 -1.65 -1.58
CA VAL A 28 -2.93 -2.86 -1.11
C VAL A 28 -4.30 -2.49 -0.59
N PHE A 29 -5.33 -3.24 -0.93
CA PHE A 29 -6.64 -3.10 -0.28
C PHE A 29 -6.64 -3.89 1.03
N GLY A 30 -6.66 -3.17 2.14
CA GLY A 30 -6.60 -3.71 3.49
C GLY A 30 -7.93 -4.31 3.97
N PRO A 31 -7.90 -5.11 5.06
CA PRO A 31 -9.08 -5.72 5.65
C PRO A 31 -9.90 -4.72 6.47
N ASP A 32 -9.36 -3.51 6.69
CA ASP A 32 -10.02 -2.38 7.34
C ASP A 32 -10.79 -1.49 6.32
N ASN A 33 -10.98 -1.97 5.09
CA ASN A 33 -11.58 -1.24 3.97
C ASN A 33 -10.80 0.04 3.59
N MET A 34 -9.49 0.06 3.83
CA MET A 34 -8.60 1.17 3.48
C MET A 34 -7.58 0.75 2.43
N TYR A 35 -7.14 1.70 1.61
CA TYR A 35 -6.02 1.54 0.69
C TYR A 35 -4.71 1.84 1.41
N TRP A 36 -3.85 0.85 1.49
CA TRP A 36 -2.56 0.93 2.16
C TRP A 36 -1.47 1.18 1.12
N VAL A 37 -0.71 2.25 1.29
CA VAL A 37 0.54 2.46 0.55
C VAL A 37 1.66 1.86 1.38
N VAL A 38 2.26 0.79 0.87
CA VAL A 38 3.28 0.00 1.57
C VAL A 38 4.57 -0.04 0.75
N PRO A 39 5.74 -0.07 1.37
CA PRO A 39 7.00 -0.37 0.71
C PRO A 39 6.94 -1.73 0.00
N GLU A 40 7.62 -1.86 -1.15
CA GLU A 40 7.68 -3.15 -1.88
C GLU A 40 8.23 -4.31 -1.04
N ALA A 41 9.13 -4.03 -0.10
CA ALA A 41 9.66 -5.02 0.83
C ALA A 41 8.54 -5.69 1.67
N ILE A 42 7.48 -4.95 1.99
CA ILE A 42 6.31 -5.44 2.74
C ILE A 42 5.25 -6.02 1.78
N ALA A 43 5.16 -5.48 0.57
CA ALA A 43 4.22 -5.95 -0.46
C ALA A 43 4.35 -7.47 -0.72
N GLY A 44 5.58 -7.99 -0.84
CA GLY A 44 5.79 -9.43 -1.07
C GLY A 44 5.32 -10.34 0.08
N GLU A 45 5.29 -9.84 1.32
CA GLU A 45 4.70 -10.57 2.45
C GLU A 45 3.18 -10.50 2.42
N LEU A 46 2.60 -9.34 2.14
CA LEU A 46 1.15 -9.17 2.04
C LEU A 46 0.56 -9.98 0.87
N GLN A 47 1.27 -10.08 -0.25
CA GLN A 47 0.86 -10.94 -1.36
C GLN A 47 0.81 -12.41 -0.95
N ARG A 48 1.82 -12.91 -0.22
CA ARG A 48 1.81 -14.28 0.31
C ARG A 48 0.69 -14.53 1.32
N ARG A 49 0.25 -13.48 2.02
CA ARG A 49 -0.90 -13.52 2.93
C ARG A 49 -2.26 -13.39 2.22
N GLY A 50 -2.27 -13.26 0.90
CA GLY A 50 -3.49 -13.25 0.08
C GLY A 50 -4.17 -11.88 -0.03
N PHE A 51 -3.48 -10.79 0.29
CA PHE A 51 -4.03 -9.46 0.11
C PHE A 51 -4.18 -9.09 -1.38
N GLN A 52 -5.22 -8.32 -1.69
CA GLN A 52 -5.47 -7.82 -3.04
C GLN A 52 -4.67 -6.55 -3.29
N PHE A 53 -3.92 -6.54 -4.39
CA PHE A 53 -3.15 -5.39 -4.85
C PHE A 53 -3.95 -4.60 -5.88
N CYS A 54 -3.83 -3.27 -5.81
CA CYS A 54 -4.42 -2.38 -6.79
C CYS A 54 -3.37 -2.06 -7.86
N SER A 55 -3.67 -2.37 -9.12
CA SER A 55 -2.88 -1.95 -10.29
C SER A 55 -3.18 -0.52 -10.74
#